data_AF-W8VZT9-F1
#
_entry.id   AF-W8VZT9-F1
#
_cell.length_a   1.000
_cell.length_b   1.000
_cell.length_c   1.000
_cell.angle_alpha   90.00
_cell.angle_beta   90.00
_cell.angle_gamma   90.00
#
_symmetry.space_group_name_H-M   'P 1'
#
loop_
_entity.id
_entity.type
_entity.pdbx_description
1 polymer ?
#
loop_
_entity_poly.entity_id
_entity_poly.type
_entity_poly.pdbx_seq_one_letter_code
_entity_poly.pdbx_strand_id
1 'polypeptide(L)'
;MKYLDRPEDFYGDDKMADILTDLYLMEAAMTTDRGMFTDLKVLPNEYIYKKYDTDSLTFKENLFYYSDNVEDYQVLMEKVKEKMNVIKDSITVREQRDLKKKEEMYRSESEPLRDPDDLPEN
;
A
#
# COMPACT_ATOMS: atom_id res chain seq x y z
N MET A 1 -19.01 27.65 -14.82
CA MET A 1 -19.11 26.20 -14.53
C MET A 1 -19.78 26.05 -13.19
N LYS A 2 -20.74 25.13 -13.05
CA LYS A 2 -21.38 24.84 -11.77
C LYS A 2 -20.67 23.61 -11.22
N TYR A 3 -19.85 23.80 -10.21
CA TYR A 3 -19.22 22.71 -9.48
C TYR A 3 -20.29 21.90 -8.76
N LEU A 4 -20.13 20.58 -8.74
CA LEU A 4 -20.91 19.72 -7.85
C LEU A 4 -20.59 20.07 -6.39
N ASP A 5 -21.65 20.28 -5.61
CA ASP A 5 -21.56 20.45 -4.17
C ASP A 5 -21.09 19.15 -3.50
N ARG A 6 -20.55 19.26 -2.29
CA ARG A 6 -20.15 18.09 -1.49
C ARG A 6 -21.37 17.19 -1.23
N PRO A 7 -21.22 15.86 -1.35
CA PRO A 7 -22.28 14.94 -0.97
C PRO A 7 -22.56 15.00 0.54
N GLU A 8 -23.71 14.47 0.95
CA GLU A 8 -24.12 14.44 2.36
C GLU A 8 -23.09 13.67 3.20
N ASP A 9 -22.70 12.48 2.73
CA ASP A 9 -21.67 11.65 3.34
C ASP A 9 -20.29 11.88 2.69
N PHE A 10 -19.79 13.11 2.84
CA PHE A 10 -18.49 13.50 2.29
C PHE A 10 -17.32 12.87 3.07
N TYR A 11 -16.44 12.16 2.35
CA TYR A 11 -15.27 11.53 2.92
C TYR A 11 -14.20 12.52 3.38
N GLY A 12 -14.09 13.68 2.70
CA GLY A 12 -12.92 14.51 2.78
C GLY A 12 -11.68 13.88 2.13
N ASP A 13 -10.64 14.71 1.98
CA ASP A 13 -9.49 14.35 1.15
C ASP A 13 -8.71 13.17 1.72
N ASP A 14 -8.57 13.07 3.05
CA ASP A 14 -7.74 12.04 3.67
C ASP A 14 -8.35 10.65 3.50
N LYS A 15 -9.66 10.50 3.81
CA LYS A 15 -10.37 9.22 3.64
C LYS A 15 -10.46 8.84 2.15
N MET A 16 -10.73 9.80 1.25
CA MET A 16 -10.75 9.50 -0.18
C MET A 16 -9.37 9.12 -0.70
N ALA A 17 -8.29 9.76 -0.21
CA ALA A 17 -6.93 9.40 -0.58
C ALA A 17 -6.58 7.98 -0.12
N ASP A 18 -6.94 7.60 1.12
CA ASP A 18 -6.76 6.24 1.62
C ASP A 18 -7.50 5.20 0.76
N ILE A 19 -8.77 5.47 0.43
CA ILE A 19 -9.58 4.61 -0.44
C ILE A 19 -8.92 4.42 -1.82
N LEU A 20 -8.51 5.51 -2.47
CA LEU A 20 -7.90 5.45 -3.80
C LEU A 20 -6.52 4.78 -3.77
N THR A 21 -5.73 5.01 -2.72
CA THR A 21 -4.44 4.34 -2.55
C THR A 21 -4.60 2.83 -2.50
N ASP A 22 -5.52 2.32 -1.67
CA ASP A 22 -5.77 0.89 -1.60
C ASP A 22 -6.36 0.33 -2.88
N LEU A 23 -7.32 1.04 -3.48
CA LEU A 23 -7.95 0.60 -4.73
C LEU A 23 -6.89 0.40 -5.83
N TYR A 24 -6.00 1.37 -6.01
CA TYR A 24 -4.93 1.25 -7.01
C TYR A 24 -3.91 0.16 -6.69
N LEU A 25 -3.60 -0.09 -5.41
CA LEU A 25 -2.76 -1.22 -5.02
C LEU A 25 -3.42 -2.56 -5.33
N MET A 26 -4.72 -2.68 -5.06
CA MET A 26 -5.49 -3.88 -5.37
C MET A 26 -5.58 -4.11 -6.87
N GLU A 27 -5.86 -3.07 -7.66
CA GLU A 27 -5.87 -3.15 -9.12
C GLU A 27 -4.49 -3.59 -9.66
N ALA A 28 -3.40 -2.98 -9.19
CA ALA A 28 -2.05 -3.36 -9.59
C ALA A 28 -1.74 -4.83 -9.25
N ALA A 29 -2.08 -5.27 -8.03
CA ALA A 29 -1.92 -6.66 -7.61
C ALA A 29 -2.74 -7.62 -8.48
N MET A 30 -3.99 -7.28 -8.81
CA MET A 30 -4.83 -8.08 -9.71
C MET A 30 -4.25 -8.17 -11.12
N THR A 31 -3.68 -7.09 -11.65
CA THR A 31 -3.06 -7.13 -12.98
C THR A 31 -1.83 -8.05 -13.01
N THR A 32 -1.18 -8.25 -11.87
CA THR A 32 0.00 -9.13 -11.74
C THR A 32 -0.40 -10.59 -11.58
N ASP A 33 -1.40 -10.89 -10.73
CA ASP A 33 -1.89 -12.26 -10.53
C ASP A 33 -3.40 -12.27 -10.24
N ARG A 34 -4.20 -12.48 -11.30
CA ARG A 34 -5.66 -12.63 -11.17
C ARG A 34 -6.09 -13.93 -10.50
N GLY A 35 -5.27 -14.98 -10.59
CA GLY A 35 -5.58 -16.30 -10.04
C GLY A 35 -5.67 -16.25 -8.52
N MET A 36 -4.71 -15.56 -7.88
CA MET A 36 -4.67 -15.37 -6.44
C MET A 36 -5.98 -14.79 -5.87
N PHE A 37 -6.56 -13.75 -6.49
CA PHE A 37 -7.81 -13.14 -5.99
C PHE A 37 -9.02 -14.07 -6.13
N THR A 38 -9.02 -14.90 -7.19
CA THR A 38 -10.07 -15.89 -7.41
C THR A 38 -10.01 -16.99 -6.35
N ASP A 39 -8.80 -17.47 -6.04
CA ASP A 39 -8.56 -18.50 -5.03
C ASP A 39 -8.90 -18.01 -3.62
N LEU A 40 -8.55 -16.75 -3.32
CA LEU A 40 -8.89 -16.09 -2.06
C LEU A 40 -10.38 -15.73 -1.96
N LYS A 41 -11.14 -15.80 -3.06
CA LYS A 41 -12.55 -15.38 -3.16
C LYS A 41 -12.77 -13.94 -2.67
N VAL A 42 -11.80 -13.06 -2.97
CA VAL A 42 -11.85 -11.65 -2.58
C VAL A 42 -12.23 -10.81 -3.79
N LEU A 43 -13.34 -10.08 -3.68
CA LEU A 43 -13.70 -9.05 -4.63
C LEU A 43 -13.15 -7.70 -4.15
N PRO A 44 -12.35 -6.98 -4.96
CA PRO A 44 -11.69 -5.74 -4.52
C PRO A 44 -12.64 -4.68 -4.00
N ASN A 45 -13.74 -4.44 -4.73
CA ASN A 45 -14.71 -3.43 -4.34
C ASN A 45 -15.37 -3.77 -3.00
N GLU A 46 -15.71 -5.03 -2.76
CA GLU A 46 -16.29 -5.48 -1.48
C GLU A 46 -15.30 -5.30 -0.33
N TYR A 47 -14.02 -5.58 -0.57
CA TYR A 47 -12.97 -5.36 0.42
C TYR A 47 -12.82 -3.86 0.76
N ILE A 48 -12.80 -2.99 -0.25
CA ILE A 48 -12.72 -1.53 -0.06
C ILE A 48 -13.92 -1.03 0.74
N TYR A 49 -15.14 -1.41 0.34
CA TYR A 49 -16.38 -1.02 1.03
C TYR A 49 -16.37 -1.44 2.49
N LYS A 50 -15.95 -2.68 2.76
CA LYS A 50 -15.83 -3.19 4.13
C LYS A 50 -14.73 -2.47 4.93
N LYS A 51 -13.56 -2.21 4.34
CA LYS A 51 -12.42 -1.59 5.04
C LYS A 51 -12.73 -0.15 5.46
N TYR A 52 -13.45 0.59 4.62
CA TYR A 52 -13.70 2.02 4.82
C TYR A 52 -15.10 2.36 5.35
N ASP A 53 -15.87 1.33 5.72
CA ASP A 53 -17.26 1.44 6.18
C ASP A 53 -18.06 2.35 5.23
N THR A 54 -18.16 1.90 3.98
CA THR A 54 -18.86 2.65 2.94
C THR A 54 -19.54 1.72 1.95
N ASP A 55 -20.32 2.29 1.02
CA ASP A 55 -20.98 1.57 -0.05
C ASP A 55 -20.69 2.18 -1.44
N SER A 56 -21.24 1.54 -2.46
CA SER A 56 -21.02 1.91 -3.85
C SER A 56 -21.66 3.24 -4.23
N LEU A 57 -22.77 3.61 -3.60
CA LEU A 57 -23.46 4.87 -3.86
C LEU A 57 -22.67 6.02 -3.27
N THR A 58 -22.34 5.98 -1.98
CA THR A 58 -21.55 7.01 -1.30
C THR A 58 -20.17 7.17 -1.95
N PHE A 59 -19.54 6.08 -2.36
CA PHE A 59 -18.26 6.15 -3.09
C PHE A 59 -18.40 6.88 -4.42
N LYS A 60 -19.44 6.55 -5.20
CA LYS A 60 -19.68 7.19 -6.50
C LYS A 60 -19.96 8.69 -6.36
N GLU A 61 -20.74 9.09 -5.37
CA GLU A 61 -21.06 10.49 -5.10
C GLU A 61 -19.81 11.31 -4.72
N ASN A 62 -18.96 10.75 -3.85
CA ASN A 62 -17.67 11.36 -3.51
C ASN A 62 -16.73 11.41 -4.71
N LEU A 63 -16.65 10.35 -5.52
CA LEU A 63 -15.85 10.34 -6.73
C LEU A 63 -16.31 11.40 -7.73
N PHE A 64 -17.63 11.61 -7.87
CA PHE A 64 -18.21 12.64 -8.73
C PHE A 64 -17.87 14.05 -8.27
N TYR A 65 -17.90 14.32 -6.97
CA TYR A 65 -17.43 15.59 -6.43
C TYR A 65 -16.01 15.89 -6.89
N TYR A 66 -15.05 14.99 -6.66
CA TYR A 66 -13.66 15.22 -7.07
C TYR A 66 -13.49 15.25 -8.60
N SER A 67 -14.28 14.49 -9.35
CA SER A 67 -14.20 14.48 -10.83
C SER A 67 -14.61 15.80 -11.48
N ASP A 68 -15.47 16.58 -10.81
CA ASP A 68 -15.97 17.88 -11.31
C ASP A 68 -15.17 19.07 -10.74
N ASN A 69 -14.42 18.86 -9.65
CA ASN A 69 -13.62 19.87 -8.95
C ASN A 69 -12.11 19.64 -9.18
N VAL A 70 -11.57 20.19 -10.26
CA VAL A 70 -10.17 19.94 -10.70
C VAL A 70 -9.12 20.30 -9.63
N GLU A 71 -9.30 21.41 -8.92
CA GLU A 71 -8.35 21.85 -7.89
C GLU A 71 -8.34 20.89 -6.70
N ASP A 72 -9.51 20.50 -6.20
CA ASP A 72 -9.65 19.49 -5.13
C ASP A 72 -9.11 18.13 -5.58
N TYR A 73 -9.33 17.74 -6.84
CA TYR A 73 -8.78 16.51 -7.40
C TYR A 73 -7.25 16.52 -7.42
N GLN A 74 -6.62 17.65 -7.77
CA GLN A 74 -5.16 17.76 -7.75
C GLN A 74 -4.60 17.59 -6.34
N VAL A 75 -5.22 18.22 -5.34
CA VAL A 75 -4.84 18.07 -3.93
C VAL A 75 -5.01 16.62 -3.48
N LEU A 76 -6.14 15.99 -3.81
CA LEU A 76 -6.40 14.58 -3.52
C LEU A 76 -5.32 13.67 -4.13
N MET A 77 -4.97 13.88 -5.40
CA MET A 77 -4.00 13.04 -6.09
C MET A 77 -2.57 13.21 -5.55
N GLU A 78 -2.19 14.40 -5.09
CA GLU A 78 -0.89 14.57 -4.43
C GLU A 78 -0.83 13.81 -3.10
N LYS A 79 -1.93 13.79 -2.32
CA LYS A 79 -2.03 12.94 -1.12
C LYS A 79 -1.94 11.45 -1.43
N VAL A 80 -2.62 10.99 -2.49
CA VAL A 80 -2.53 9.59 -2.93
C VAL A 80 -1.08 9.23 -3.27
N LYS A 81 -0.38 10.10 -3.99
CA LYS A 81 1.03 9.93 -4.36
C LYS A 81 1.95 9.92 -3.14
N GLU A 82 1.74 10.80 -2.18
CA GLU A 82 2.48 10.79 -0.91
C GLU A 82 2.31 9.46 -0.16
N LYS A 83 1.07 8.98 -0.02
CA LYS A 83 0.78 7.67 0.60
C LYS A 83 1.47 6.52 -0.14
N MET A 84 1.43 6.52 -1.47
CA MET A 84 2.13 5.52 -2.29
C MET A 84 3.65 5.53 -2.08
N ASN A 85 4.26 6.72 -1.96
CA ASN A 85 5.68 6.85 -1.68
C ASN A 85 6.04 6.27 -0.30
N VAL A 86 5.23 6.56 0.73
CA VAL A 86 5.42 5.97 2.07
C VAL A 86 5.37 4.44 2.03
N ILE A 87 4.42 3.87 1.28
CA ILE A 87 4.30 2.42 1.12
C ILE A 87 5.54 1.86 0.41
N LYS A 88 5.96 2.47 -0.71
CA LYS A 88 7.16 2.07 -1.44
C LYS A 88 8.41 2.10 -0.56
N ASP A 89 8.64 3.19 0.16
CA ASP A 89 9.79 3.35 1.04
C ASP A 89 9.79 2.30 2.14
N SER A 90 8.61 1.99 2.70
CA SER A 90 8.47 0.93 3.70
C SER A 90 8.86 -0.45 3.17
N ILE A 91 8.56 -0.76 1.91
CA ILE A 91 8.92 -2.00 1.25
C ILE A 91 10.43 -2.04 0.99
N THR A 92 10.99 -0.97 0.42
CA THR A 92 12.44 -0.88 0.16
C THR A 92 13.27 -1.04 1.44
N VAL A 93 12.84 -0.45 2.55
CA VAL A 93 13.51 -0.62 3.85
C VAL A 93 13.44 -2.07 4.34
N ARG A 94 12.32 -2.76 4.14
CA ARG A 94 12.18 -4.18 4.50
C ARG A 94 13.10 -5.06 3.65
N GLU A 95 13.10 -4.86 2.34
CA GLU A 95 13.97 -5.60 1.41
C GLU A 95 15.46 -5.46 1.77
N GLN A 96 15.92 -4.24 2.06
CA GLN A 96 17.30 -4.01 2.48
C GLN A 96 17.66 -4.72 3.79
N ARG A 97 16.73 -4.76 4.75
CA ARG A 97 16.93 -5.48 6.02
C ARG A 97 17.02 -6.97 5.79
N ASP A 98 16.19 -7.52 4.92
CA ASP A 98 16.16 -8.95 4.62
C ASP A 98 17.42 -9.38 3.85
N LEU A 99 17.92 -8.54 2.94
CA LEU A 99 19.20 -8.76 2.26
C LEU A 99 20.37 -8.78 3.25
N LYS A 100 20.45 -7.80 4.16
CA LYS A 100 21.52 -7.76 5.18
C LYS A 100 21.52 -8.98 6.08
N LYS A 101 20.34 -9.41 6.55
CA LYS A 101 20.22 -10.64 7.35
C LYS A 101 20.71 -11.87 6.60
N LYS A 102 20.38 -11.96 5.30
CA LYS A 102 20.82 -13.06 4.45
C LYS A 102 22.34 -13.06 4.26
N GLU A 103 22.94 -11.89 4.06
CA GLU A 103 24.41 -11.74 3.97
C GLU A 103 25.11 -12.10 5.28
N GLU A 104 24.57 -11.68 6.43
CA GLU A 104 25.08 -12.04 7.75
C GLU A 104 25.00 -13.55 8.01
N MET A 105 23.89 -14.19 7.64
CA MET A 105 23.72 -15.64 7.72
C MET A 105 24.78 -16.37 6.91
N TYR A 106 24.95 -16.02 5.62
CA TYR A 106 25.98 -16.64 4.78
C TYR A 106 27.39 -16.41 5.30
N ARG A 107 27.68 -15.23 5.86
CA ARG A 107 28.98 -14.97 6.49
C ARG A 107 29.21 -15.92 7.67
N SER A 108 28.23 -16.07 8.56
CA SER A 108 28.33 -16.94 9.73
C SER A 108 28.47 -18.43 9.38
N GLU A 109 27.87 -18.90 8.28
CA GLU A 109 28.03 -20.27 7.80
C GLU A 109 29.36 -20.51 7.09
N SER A 110 29.99 -19.46 6.54
CA SER A 110 31.26 -19.53 5.83
C SER A 110 32.51 -19.37 6.71
N GLU A 111 32.34 -18.94 7.96
CA GLU A 111 33.45 -18.88 8.92
C GLU A 111 33.85 -20.32 9.32
N PRO A 112 35.12 -20.72 9.14
CA PRO A 112 35.57 -22.03 9.57
C PRO A 112 35.37 -22.17 11.09
N LEU A 113 34.96 -23.35 11.55
CA LEU A 113 34.91 -23.68 12.98
C LEU A 113 36.29 -23.33 13.57
N ARG A 114 36.33 -22.35 14.46
CA ARG A 114 37.54 -21.97 15.18
C ARG A 114 38.05 -23.22 15.89
N ASP A 115 39.26 -23.67 15.56
CA ASP A 115 39.81 -24.87 16.17
C ASP A 115 39.90 -24.64 17.68
N PRO A 116 39.48 -25.61 18.52
CA PRO A 116 39.52 -25.45 19.98
C PRO A 116 40.91 -25.10 20.52
N ASP A 117 41.95 -25.40 19.75
CA ASP A 117 43.37 -25.16 20.07
C ASP A 117 43.82 -23.70 19.84
N ASP A 118 42.97 -22.83 19.25
CA ASP A 118 43.26 -21.39 19.07
C ASP A 118 42.97 -20.54 20.34
N LEU A 119 42.63 -21.17 21.47
CA LEU A 119 42.44 -20.45 22.73
C LEU A 119 43.81 -20.09 23.33
N PRO A 120 44.03 -18.80 23.71
CA PRO A 120 45.29 -18.39 24.28
C PRO A 120 45.50 -19.10 25.63
N GLU A 121 46.60 -19.87 25.74
CA GLU A 121 47.06 -20.43 27.00
C GLU A 121 47.35 -19.28 27.98
N ASN A 122 46.67 -19.34 29.12
CA ASN A 122 46.68 -18.37 30.20
C ASN A 122 47.82 -18.59 31.21
#